data_AF-A0A382MJV6-F1
#
_entry.id   AF-A0A382MJV6-F1
#
_cell.length_a   1.000
_cell.length_b   1.000
_cell.length_c   1.000
_cell.angle_alpha   90.00
_cell.angle_beta   90.00
_cell.angle_gamma   90.00
#
_symmetry.space_group_name_H-M   'P 1'
#
loop_
_entity.id
_entity.type
_entity.pdbx_description
1 polymer ?
#
loop_
_entity_poly.entity_id
_entity_poly.type
_entity_poly.pdbx_seq_one_letter_code
_entity_poly.pdbx_strand_id
1 'polypeptide(L)'
;IFAKLSNKTSTKRALSTSLIGWIAAVLFAISISPLPPASSGTYDYEITTNGANKYIFNTFPSISENDENKGWFHKYGSVDEDTIFNESEVNRLLSDIDSGIENERSEYSVKIIGGTFDGQSAVGEFHPSALNSGMIDWWPKAIRKVIWAPLNIDAGYQFLLLGVFGGFVMGGSQALARSLFAFIIPDSKSGEFFGFFGFVGRTSAFIGPLIYALIAGMFDTRMAIFIILMFIVAGTVMLTKVDVDLGRQNAIDSDRN
;
A
#
# COMPACT_ATOMS: atom_id res chain seq x y z
N ILE A 1 21.43 11.56 -23.92
CA ILE A 1 20.33 10.55 -23.96
C ILE A 1 18.96 11.24 -23.99
N PHE A 2 18.67 12.18 -23.08
CA PHE A 2 17.43 12.96 -23.07
C PHE A 2 17.15 13.79 -24.34
N ALA A 3 18.16 14.39 -24.97
CA ALA A 3 18.00 15.13 -26.24
C ALA A 3 17.66 14.23 -27.45
N LYS A 4 18.07 12.95 -27.44
CA LYS A 4 17.74 11.98 -28.51
C LYS A 4 16.34 11.38 -28.34
N LEU A 5 15.76 11.44 -27.12
CA LEU A 5 14.39 11.03 -26.83
C LEU A 5 13.35 12.12 -27.15
N SER A 6 13.79 13.38 -27.21
CA SER A 6 12.96 14.55 -27.48
C SER A 6 12.40 14.59 -28.90
N ASN A 7 13.08 14.00 -29.89
CA ASN A 7 12.66 14.06 -31.29
C ASN A 7 11.70 12.92 -31.72
N LYS A 8 11.27 12.04 -30.79
CA LYS A 8 10.51 10.81 -31.14
C LYS A 8 9.19 10.62 -30.41
N THR A 9 8.84 11.51 -29.49
CA THR A 9 7.71 11.28 -28.57
C THR A 9 6.80 12.50 -28.57
N SER A 10 5.71 12.43 -29.36
CA SER A 10 4.59 13.37 -29.22
C SER A 10 4.18 13.46 -27.75
N THR A 11 3.88 14.64 -27.23
CA THR A 11 3.51 14.91 -25.82
C THR A 11 2.48 13.91 -25.28
N LYS A 12 1.58 13.43 -26.15
CA LYS A 12 0.63 12.34 -25.88
C LYS A 12 1.29 11.03 -25.45
N ARG A 13 2.35 10.62 -26.14
CA ARG A 13 3.11 9.39 -25.84
C ARG A 13 3.87 9.51 -24.52
N ALA A 14 4.44 10.67 -24.22
CA ALA A 14 5.10 10.91 -22.93
C ALA A 14 4.10 10.80 -21.77
N LEU A 15 2.91 11.41 -21.91
CA LEU A 15 1.85 11.29 -20.92
C LEU A 15 1.34 9.84 -20.77
N SER A 16 1.16 9.13 -21.89
CA SER A 16 0.74 7.73 -21.86
C SER A 16 1.77 6.83 -21.17
N THR A 17 3.07 7.02 -21.41
CA THR A 17 4.14 6.30 -20.71
C THR A 17 4.13 6.57 -19.21
N SER A 18 3.84 7.82 -18.81
CA SER A 18 3.73 8.17 -17.38
C SER A 18 2.55 7.47 -16.70
N LEU A 19 1.41 7.33 -17.40
CA LEU A 19 0.25 6.60 -16.88
C LEU A 19 0.49 5.09 -16.78
N ILE A 20 1.27 4.51 -17.71
CA ILE A 20 1.75 3.12 -17.58
C ILE A 20 2.67 2.99 -16.35
N GLY A 21 3.48 4.02 -16.07
CA GLY A 21 4.24 4.11 -14.82
C GLY A 21 3.35 4.06 -13.58
N TRP A 22 2.19 4.73 -13.61
CA TRP A 22 1.21 4.67 -12.51
C TRP A 22 0.59 3.28 -12.33
N ILE A 23 0.27 2.61 -13.43
CA ILE A 23 -0.21 1.21 -13.41
C ILE A 23 0.83 0.31 -12.73
N ALA A 24 2.10 0.44 -13.12
CA ALA A 24 3.19 -0.30 -12.49
C ALA A 24 3.37 0.05 -11.00
N ALA A 25 3.25 1.33 -10.64
CA ALA A 25 3.39 1.79 -9.26
C ALA A 25 2.30 1.22 -8.35
N VAL A 26 1.06 1.19 -8.83
CA VAL A 26 -0.07 0.64 -8.07
C VAL A 26 0.03 -0.88 -7.99
N LEU A 27 0.41 -1.57 -9.06
CA LEU A 27 0.67 -3.01 -9.02
C LEU A 27 1.80 -3.36 -8.05
N PHE A 28 2.84 -2.53 -8.00
CA PHE A 28 3.93 -2.66 -7.04
C PHE A 28 3.44 -2.42 -5.61
N ALA A 29 2.63 -1.38 -5.38
CA ALA A 29 2.04 -1.09 -4.08
C ALA A 29 1.18 -2.26 -3.56
N ILE A 30 0.32 -2.84 -4.41
CA ILE A 30 -0.48 -4.04 -4.07
C ILE A 30 0.44 -5.22 -3.73
N SER A 31 1.60 -5.32 -4.40
CA SER A 31 2.56 -6.40 -4.18
C SER A 31 3.43 -6.25 -2.93
N ILE A 32 3.45 -5.07 -2.29
CA ILE A 32 4.13 -4.90 -1.01
C ILE A 32 3.34 -5.69 0.00
N SER A 33 4.01 -6.72 0.50
CA SER A 33 3.45 -7.60 1.50
C SER A 33 4.65 -8.08 2.31
N PRO A 34 4.96 -7.43 3.44
CA PRO A 34 6.10 -7.77 4.30
C PRO A 34 6.23 -9.27 4.47
N LEU A 35 7.45 -9.79 4.41
CA LEU A 35 7.67 -11.23 4.60
C LEU A 35 7.31 -11.59 6.05
N PRO A 36 6.65 -12.73 6.28
CA PRO A 36 6.41 -13.18 7.66
C PRO A 36 7.76 -13.28 8.38
N PRO A 37 7.82 -12.91 9.66
CA PRO A 37 9.06 -12.95 10.43
C PRO A 37 9.60 -14.37 10.41
N ALA A 38 10.88 -14.53 10.07
CA ALA A 38 11.51 -15.83 9.84
C ALA A 38 12.66 -16.11 10.82
N SER A 39 13.21 -15.08 11.47
CA SER A 39 14.34 -15.18 12.39
C SER A 39 14.01 -14.58 13.76
N SER A 40 14.75 -15.01 14.79
CA SER A 40 14.76 -14.35 16.09
C SER A 40 15.08 -12.85 15.93
N GLY A 41 14.34 -12.00 16.66
CA GLY A 41 14.43 -10.53 16.57
C GLY A 41 13.61 -9.84 15.47
N THR A 42 12.81 -10.58 14.68
CA THR A 42 11.84 -9.99 13.72
C THR A 42 10.37 -10.13 14.14
N TYR A 43 10.11 -10.87 15.23
CA TYR A 43 8.78 -11.03 15.81
C TYR A 43 8.51 -9.91 16.81
N ASP A 44 7.25 -9.50 16.95
CA ASP A 44 6.86 -8.48 17.93
C ASP A 44 7.03 -8.98 19.35
N TYR A 45 6.65 -10.23 19.58
CA TYR A 45 6.86 -10.95 20.83
C TYR A 45 7.87 -12.07 20.65
N GLU A 46 8.96 -12.01 21.40
CA GLU A 46 9.93 -13.11 21.46
C GLU A 46 10.02 -13.61 22.90
N ILE A 47 9.76 -14.91 23.09
CA ILE A 47 9.66 -15.51 24.41
C ILE A 47 10.71 -16.60 24.53
N THR A 48 11.52 -16.54 25.59
CA THR A 48 12.56 -17.54 25.86
C THR A 48 12.29 -18.27 27.18
N THR A 49 12.59 -19.57 27.23
CA THR A 49 12.50 -20.35 28.47
C THR A 49 13.71 -20.14 29.38
N ASN A 50 13.47 -20.09 30.70
CA ASN A 50 14.53 -20.10 31.72
C ASN A 50 14.77 -21.51 32.31
N GLY A 51 14.48 -22.58 31.54
CA GLY A 51 14.77 -23.97 31.92
C GLY A 51 13.87 -24.59 33.00
N ALA A 52 13.01 -23.82 33.67
CA ALA A 52 12.10 -24.28 34.73
C ALA A 52 10.60 -24.16 34.35
N ASN A 53 10.25 -24.38 33.08
CA ASN A 53 8.90 -24.17 32.50
C ASN A 53 8.32 -22.75 32.73
N LYS A 54 9.22 -21.78 32.94
CA LYS A 54 8.94 -20.36 33.07
C LYS A 54 9.45 -19.66 31.81
N TYR A 55 8.63 -18.75 31.30
CA TYR A 55 8.86 -18.03 30.05
C TYR A 55 9.02 -16.54 30.31
N ILE A 56 9.98 -15.92 29.66
CA ILE A 56 10.33 -14.51 29.81
C ILE A 56 10.29 -13.85 28.44
N PHE A 57 9.79 -12.61 28.36
CA PHE A 57 9.82 -11.83 27.14
C PHE A 57 11.22 -11.24 26.91
N ASN A 58 11.78 -11.54 25.75
CA ASN A 58 13.02 -10.94 25.25
C ASN A 58 12.73 -9.70 24.38
N THR A 59 11.57 -9.67 23.73
CA THR A 59 11.09 -8.54 22.95
C THR A 59 9.58 -8.48 23.09
N PHE A 60 9.06 -7.28 23.27
CA PHE A 60 7.63 -6.99 23.35
C PHE A 60 7.38 -5.60 22.77
N PRO A 61 6.24 -5.38 22.09
CA PRO A 61 5.88 -4.07 21.56
C PRO A 61 5.40 -3.15 22.69
N SER A 62 5.65 -1.85 22.55
CA SER A 62 5.02 -0.84 23.40
C SER A 62 3.56 -0.65 22.97
N ILE A 63 2.64 -1.20 23.75
CA ILE A 63 1.20 -1.06 23.51
C ILE A 63 0.73 0.25 24.16
N SER A 64 0.15 1.15 23.36
CA SER A 64 -0.52 2.34 23.89
C SER A 64 -2.00 2.07 24.17
N GLU A 65 -2.53 2.69 25.22
CA GLU A 65 -3.96 2.63 25.52
C GLU A 65 -4.74 3.49 24.51
N ASN A 66 -5.42 2.84 23.56
CA ASN A 66 -6.36 3.46 22.64
C ASN A 66 -7.62 2.59 22.51
N ASP A 67 -8.65 3.11 21.83
CA ASP A 67 -9.91 2.38 21.65
C ASP A 67 -9.78 1.10 20.79
N GLU A 68 -8.68 0.95 20.03
CA GLU A 68 -8.44 -0.19 19.14
C GLU A 68 -7.70 -1.36 19.82
N ASN A 69 -6.86 -1.08 20.83
CA ASN A 69 -5.97 -2.03 21.51
C ASN A 69 -6.29 -2.16 23.01
N LYS A 70 -7.51 -1.87 23.43
CA LYS A 70 -7.85 -1.76 24.86
C LYS A 70 -7.72 -3.09 25.60
N GLY A 71 -8.17 -4.18 24.99
CA GLY A 71 -8.04 -5.55 25.49
C GLY A 71 -6.60 -6.04 25.45
N TRP A 72 -5.87 -5.75 24.38
CA TRP A 72 -4.42 -5.99 24.29
C TRP A 72 -3.64 -5.25 25.38
N PHE A 73 -3.92 -3.96 25.59
CA PHE A 73 -3.30 -3.16 26.63
C PHE A 73 -3.65 -3.66 28.04
N HIS A 74 -4.91 -4.04 28.28
CA HIS A 74 -5.33 -4.56 29.59
C HIS A 74 -4.66 -5.91 29.92
N LYS A 75 -4.41 -6.76 28.92
CA LYS A 75 -3.86 -8.11 29.12
C LYS A 75 -2.34 -8.18 29.03
N TYR A 76 -1.74 -7.40 28.14
CA TYR A 76 -0.32 -7.43 27.82
C TYR A 76 0.38 -6.07 27.92
N GLY A 77 -0.32 -4.99 28.23
CA GLY A 77 0.26 -3.64 28.33
C GLY A 77 1.09 -3.39 29.59
N SER A 78 1.00 -4.27 30.60
CA SER A 78 1.86 -4.27 31.80
C SER A 78 2.97 -5.31 31.74
N VAL A 79 3.25 -5.86 30.55
CA VAL A 79 4.34 -6.81 30.37
C VAL A 79 5.66 -6.05 30.31
N ASP A 80 6.50 -6.30 31.29
CA ASP A 80 7.89 -5.84 31.37
C ASP A 80 8.88 -7.01 31.23
N GLU A 81 10.18 -6.71 31.10
CA GLU A 81 11.28 -7.70 31.00
C GLU A 81 11.31 -8.70 32.17
N ASP A 82 10.82 -8.30 33.35
CA ASP A 82 10.78 -9.14 34.56
C ASP A 82 9.51 -10.02 34.64
N THR A 83 8.58 -9.90 33.70
CA THR A 83 7.30 -10.61 33.75
C THR A 83 7.49 -12.07 33.36
N ILE A 84 7.13 -12.97 34.28
CA ILE A 84 7.30 -14.41 34.08
C ILE A 84 5.95 -15.04 33.76
N PHE A 85 5.88 -15.72 32.62
CA PHE A 85 4.70 -16.44 32.15
C PHE A 85 4.83 -17.95 32.39
N ASN A 86 3.71 -18.58 32.72
CA ASN A 86 3.56 -20.03 32.79
C ASN A 86 3.12 -20.61 31.44
N GLU A 87 3.20 -21.93 31.28
CA GLU A 87 2.78 -22.63 30.06
C GLU A 87 1.35 -22.33 29.62
N SER A 88 0.41 -22.19 30.57
CA SER A 88 -0.98 -21.87 30.26
C SER A 88 -1.15 -20.45 29.72
N GLU A 89 -0.31 -19.52 30.16
CA GLU A 89 -0.36 -18.11 29.74
C GLU A 89 0.31 -17.93 28.38
N VAL A 90 1.37 -18.68 28.10
CA VAL A 90 1.98 -18.76 26.76
C VAL A 90 1.01 -19.37 25.74
N ASN A 91 0.31 -20.45 26.11
CA ASN A 91 -0.69 -21.05 25.23
C ASN A 91 -1.88 -20.11 25.00
N ARG A 92 -2.27 -19.33 26.02
CA ARG A 92 -3.27 -18.26 25.86
C ARG A 92 -2.78 -17.19 24.89
N LEU A 93 -1.54 -16.71 25.02
CA LEU A 93 -0.98 -15.72 24.10
C LEU A 93 -0.95 -16.24 22.65
N LEU A 94 -0.53 -17.49 22.43
CA LEU A 94 -0.59 -18.10 21.10
C LEU A 94 -2.03 -18.10 20.55
N SER A 95 -2.99 -18.48 21.37
CA SER A 95 -4.41 -18.46 20.99
C SER A 95 -4.92 -17.03 20.75
N ASP A 96 -4.57 -16.08 21.61
CA ASP A 96 -4.99 -14.68 21.52
C ASP A 96 -4.42 -14.00 20.27
N ILE A 97 -3.21 -14.39 19.84
CA ILE A 97 -2.61 -13.93 18.59
C ILE A 97 -3.30 -14.56 17.38
N ASP A 98 -3.61 -15.87 17.42
CA ASP A 98 -4.24 -16.57 16.31
C ASP A 98 -5.71 -16.18 16.11
N SER A 99 -6.50 -16.10 17.20
CA SER A 99 -7.95 -15.86 17.16
C SER A 99 -8.40 -14.44 17.54
N GLY A 100 -7.49 -13.57 17.99
CA GLY A 100 -7.85 -12.27 18.56
C GLY A 100 -8.38 -12.36 20.00
N ILE A 101 -8.58 -11.21 20.64
CA ILE A 101 -9.01 -11.09 22.05
C ILE A 101 -10.39 -10.45 22.11
N GLU A 102 -11.40 -11.20 22.57
CA GLU A 102 -12.78 -10.78 22.89
C GLU A 102 -13.62 -10.16 21.75
N ASN A 103 -13.05 -9.28 20.93
CA ASN A 103 -13.49 -8.76 19.61
C ASN A 103 -12.39 -7.92 18.91
N GLU A 104 -11.19 -7.83 19.48
CA GLU A 104 -10.06 -7.07 18.94
C GLU A 104 -9.22 -7.92 17.99
N ARG A 105 -8.84 -7.30 16.87
CA ARG A 105 -8.01 -7.93 15.84
C ARG A 105 -6.58 -8.03 16.34
N SER A 106 -5.94 -9.19 16.19
CA SER A 106 -4.50 -9.30 16.48
C SER A 106 -3.70 -8.89 15.25
N GLU A 107 -2.87 -7.84 15.42
CA GLU A 107 -1.89 -7.41 14.43
C GLU A 107 -0.47 -7.88 14.78
N TYR A 108 -0.31 -8.68 15.83
CA TYR A 108 0.98 -9.05 16.41
C TYR A 108 1.46 -10.43 15.96
N SER A 109 2.76 -10.67 16.13
CA SER A 109 3.42 -11.96 15.90
C SER A 109 4.21 -12.40 17.12
N VAL A 110 4.22 -13.71 17.39
CA VAL A 110 4.99 -14.30 18.49
C VAL A 110 5.84 -15.47 18.01
N LYS A 111 7.04 -15.58 18.59
CA LYS A 111 7.88 -16.78 18.51
C LYS A 111 8.34 -17.21 19.90
N ILE A 112 8.27 -18.51 20.13
CA ILE A 112 8.72 -19.12 21.39
C ILE A 112 10.00 -19.91 21.14
N ILE A 113 10.98 -19.70 22.01
CA ILE A 113 12.32 -20.30 21.96
C ILE A 113 12.55 -21.09 23.26
N GLY A 114 12.63 -22.41 23.11
CA GLY A 114 12.82 -23.38 24.18
C GLY A 114 11.55 -23.74 24.96
N GLY A 115 11.68 -24.75 25.82
CA GLY A 115 10.58 -25.27 26.65
C GLY A 115 9.65 -26.23 25.90
N THR A 116 8.44 -26.41 26.42
CA THR A 116 7.42 -27.32 25.87
C THR A 116 6.84 -26.81 24.53
N PHE A 117 6.91 -25.50 24.29
CA PHE A 117 6.40 -24.83 23.08
C PHE A 117 7.53 -24.39 22.13
N ASP A 118 8.72 -25.00 22.23
CA ASP A 118 9.86 -24.63 21.40
C ASP A 118 9.55 -24.71 19.89
N GLY A 119 9.88 -23.65 19.16
CA GLY A 119 9.65 -23.53 17.73
C GLY A 119 8.20 -23.19 17.33
N GLN A 120 7.27 -23.05 18.29
CA GLN A 120 5.94 -22.56 17.98
C GLN A 120 5.97 -21.06 17.68
N SER A 121 5.23 -20.67 16.64
CA SER A 121 5.04 -19.28 16.26
C SER A 121 3.59 -19.08 15.83
N ALA A 122 3.05 -17.91 16.13
CA ALA A 122 1.74 -17.47 15.66
C ALA A 122 1.88 -16.08 15.07
N VAL A 123 1.15 -15.82 13.99
CA VAL A 123 1.10 -14.52 13.32
C VAL A 123 -0.36 -14.19 13.17
N GLY A 124 -0.80 -13.08 13.78
CA GLY A 124 -2.20 -12.69 13.75
C GLY A 124 -2.72 -12.48 12.34
N GLU A 125 -4.02 -12.74 12.14
CA GLU A 125 -4.68 -12.66 10.83
C GLU A 125 -4.54 -11.27 10.18
N PHE A 126 -4.46 -10.21 10.99
CA PHE A 126 -4.34 -8.82 10.54
C PHE A 126 -2.91 -8.27 10.59
N HIS A 127 -1.93 -9.10 10.96
CA HIS A 127 -0.53 -8.69 10.95
C HIS A 127 -0.13 -8.21 9.54
N PRO A 128 0.68 -7.14 9.37
CA PRO A 128 1.01 -6.58 8.05
C PRO A 128 1.61 -7.60 7.05
N SER A 129 2.24 -8.65 7.58
CA SER A 129 2.81 -9.74 6.78
C SER A 129 1.82 -10.86 6.42
N ALA A 130 0.68 -10.92 7.11
CA ALA A 130 -0.37 -11.90 6.87
C ALA A 130 -0.95 -11.67 5.45
N LEU A 131 -1.04 -12.77 4.71
CA LEU A 131 -1.70 -12.77 3.42
C LEU A 131 -3.08 -13.36 3.63
N ASN A 132 -4.10 -12.52 3.57
CA ASN A 132 -5.49 -12.93 3.63
C ASN A 132 -5.82 -13.86 2.43
N SER A 133 -7.06 -14.36 2.42
CA SER A 133 -7.70 -15.05 1.31
C SER A 133 -8.57 -14.10 0.49
N GLY A 134 -8.12 -12.86 0.29
CA GLY A 134 -8.79 -11.89 -0.56
C GLY A 134 -8.80 -12.31 -2.03
N MET A 135 -9.82 -11.87 -2.78
CA MET A 135 -10.03 -12.26 -4.19
C MET A 135 -8.84 -11.96 -5.10
N ILE A 136 -8.00 -10.97 -4.75
CA ILE A 136 -6.84 -10.54 -5.54
C ILE A 136 -5.49 -10.91 -4.90
N ASP A 137 -5.47 -11.63 -3.79
CA ASP A 137 -4.25 -11.91 -3.03
C ASP A 137 -3.31 -12.87 -3.74
N TRP A 138 -3.77 -13.52 -4.82
CA TRP A 138 -2.93 -14.32 -5.71
C TRP A 138 -1.79 -13.50 -6.34
N TRP A 139 -2.00 -12.20 -6.60
CA TRP A 139 -0.98 -11.33 -7.18
C TRP A 139 0.15 -10.98 -6.19
N PRO A 140 -0.13 -10.43 -4.99
CA PRO A 140 0.88 -10.27 -3.94
C PRO A 140 1.60 -11.57 -3.59
N LYS A 141 0.87 -12.70 -3.51
CA LYS A 141 1.45 -14.05 -3.28
C LYS A 141 2.48 -14.42 -4.34
N ALA A 142 2.15 -14.21 -5.61
CA ALA A 142 3.04 -14.51 -6.73
C ALA A 142 4.30 -13.62 -6.70
N ILE A 143 4.14 -12.32 -6.53
CA ILE A 143 5.27 -11.38 -6.51
C ILE A 143 6.15 -11.61 -5.28
N ARG A 144 5.55 -11.88 -4.11
CA ARG A 144 6.29 -12.23 -2.89
C ARG A 144 7.19 -13.45 -3.12
N LYS A 145 6.66 -14.49 -3.77
CA LYS A 145 7.42 -15.72 -4.04
C LYS A 145 8.51 -15.53 -5.10
N VAL A 146 8.23 -14.80 -6.18
CA VAL A 146 9.10 -14.71 -7.36
C VAL A 146 10.13 -13.58 -7.24
N ILE A 147 9.77 -12.47 -6.61
CA ILE A 147 10.59 -11.26 -6.54
C ILE A 147 11.11 -11.05 -5.11
N TRP A 148 10.22 -10.98 -4.11
CA TRP A 148 10.63 -10.56 -2.77
C TRP A 148 11.45 -11.60 -2.01
N ALA A 149 11.03 -12.86 -2.03
CA ALA A 149 11.73 -13.96 -1.37
C ALA A 149 13.19 -14.15 -1.85
N PRO A 150 13.50 -14.20 -3.17
CA PRO A 150 14.89 -14.34 -3.62
C PRO A 150 15.72 -13.07 -3.42
N LEU A 151 15.09 -11.88 -3.42
CA LEU A 151 15.79 -10.63 -3.17
C LEU A 151 16.12 -10.41 -1.69
N ASN A 152 15.37 -11.03 -0.78
CA ASN A 152 15.52 -10.92 0.68
C ASN A 152 15.62 -9.46 1.17
N ILE A 153 14.83 -8.58 0.57
CA ILE A 153 14.79 -7.15 0.89
C ILE A 153 13.77 -6.91 2.00
N ASP A 154 14.20 -6.21 3.05
CA ASP A 154 13.34 -5.80 4.16
C ASP A 154 12.16 -4.92 3.70
N ALA A 155 11.02 -5.02 4.39
CA ALA A 155 9.81 -4.27 4.05
C ALA A 155 10.07 -2.76 3.97
N GLY A 156 10.92 -2.21 4.84
CA GLY A 156 11.25 -0.77 4.85
C GLY A 156 11.84 -0.29 3.52
N TYR A 157 12.73 -1.07 2.91
CA TYR A 157 13.31 -0.73 1.61
C TYR A 157 12.31 -0.86 0.46
N GLN A 158 11.36 -1.81 0.54
CA GLN A 158 10.28 -1.94 -0.44
C GLN A 158 9.39 -0.69 -0.44
N PHE A 159 9.05 -0.17 0.75
CA PHE A 159 8.31 1.08 0.91
C PHE A 159 9.08 2.30 0.38
N LEU A 160 10.38 2.39 0.65
CA LEU A 160 11.22 3.49 0.15
C LEU A 160 11.27 3.50 -1.37
N LEU A 161 11.47 2.32 -2.00
CA LEU A 161 11.49 2.18 -3.45
C LEU A 161 10.15 2.60 -4.06
N LEU A 162 9.02 2.16 -3.48
CA LEU A 162 7.70 2.60 -3.90
C LEU A 162 7.55 4.12 -3.78
N GLY A 163 7.98 4.72 -2.67
CA GLY A 163 7.88 6.16 -2.45
C GLY A 163 8.65 6.96 -3.51
N VAL A 164 9.88 6.57 -3.81
CA VAL A 164 10.71 7.21 -4.85
C VAL A 164 10.08 7.03 -6.23
N PHE A 165 9.66 5.81 -6.57
CA PHE A 165 9.04 5.51 -7.86
C PHE A 165 7.71 6.24 -8.04
N GLY A 166 6.84 6.17 -7.04
CA GLY A 166 5.55 6.86 -7.01
C GLY A 166 5.69 8.37 -7.11
N GLY A 167 6.61 8.97 -6.34
CA GLY A 167 6.90 10.41 -6.39
C GLY A 167 7.38 10.88 -7.77
N PHE A 168 8.26 10.11 -8.41
CA PHE A 168 8.73 10.39 -9.77
C PHE A 168 7.58 10.37 -10.79
N VAL A 169 6.74 9.33 -10.74
CA VAL A 169 5.61 9.17 -11.66
C VAL A 169 4.52 10.23 -11.40
N MET A 170 4.29 10.59 -10.13
CA MET A 170 3.31 11.61 -9.74
C MET A 170 3.68 12.99 -10.29
N GLY A 171 4.93 13.43 -10.09
CA GLY A 171 5.42 14.71 -10.59
C GLY A 171 5.42 14.79 -12.11
N GLY A 172 5.89 13.72 -12.78
CA GLY A 172 5.92 13.65 -14.25
C GLY A 172 4.52 13.72 -14.88
N SER A 173 3.58 12.93 -14.35
CA SER A 173 2.21 12.87 -14.90
C SER A 173 1.48 14.20 -14.75
N GLN A 174 1.60 14.86 -13.59
CA GLN A 174 0.90 16.11 -13.31
C GLN A 174 1.39 17.24 -14.22
N ALA A 175 2.71 17.36 -14.41
CA ALA A 175 3.31 18.36 -15.29
C ALA A 175 2.94 18.12 -16.75
N LEU A 176 3.02 16.87 -17.23
CA LEU A 176 2.68 16.50 -18.61
C LEU A 176 1.19 16.71 -18.92
N ALA A 177 0.29 16.36 -17.99
CA ALA A 177 -1.14 16.55 -18.16
C ALA A 177 -1.49 18.04 -18.30
N ARG A 178 -0.91 18.89 -17.45
CA ARG A 178 -1.13 20.34 -17.51
C ARG A 178 -0.57 20.97 -18.78
N SER A 179 0.62 20.54 -19.21
CA SER A 179 1.23 21.01 -20.46
C SER A 179 0.41 20.59 -21.69
N LEU A 180 -0.06 19.33 -21.74
CA LEU A 180 -0.89 18.84 -22.83
C LEU A 180 -2.24 19.57 -22.88
N PHE A 181 -2.86 19.81 -21.73
CA PHE A 181 -4.12 20.55 -21.65
C PHE A 181 -3.96 21.99 -22.14
N ALA A 182 -2.93 22.70 -21.68
CA ALA A 182 -2.62 24.07 -22.13
C ALA A 182 -2.38 24.18 -23.64
N PHE A 183 -1.90 23.11 -24.28
CA PHE A 183 -1.61 23.06 -25.71
C PHE A 183 -2.86 22.88 -26.59
N ILE A 184 -3.96 22.36 -26.03
CA ILE A 184 -5.17 21.98 -26.78
C ILE A 184 -6.33 22.98 -26.56
N ILE A 185 -6.21 23.89 -25.60
CA ILE A 185 -7.25 24.87 -25.31
C ILE A 185 -7.08 26.14 -26.19
N PRO A 186 -8.18 26.79 -26.60
CA PRO A 186 -8.13 28.09 -27.27
C PRO A 186 -7.68 29.18 -26.31
N ASP A 187 -6.87 30.12 -26.80
CA ASP A 187 -6.30 31.21 -25.99
C ASP A 187 -7.41 32.16 -25.49
N SER A 188 -8.41 32.42 -26.34
CA SER A 188 -9.56 33.29 -26.07
C SER A 188 -10.42 32.83 -24.88
N LYS A 189 -10.47 31.52 -24.60
CA LYS A 189 -11.29 30.93 -23.52
C LYS A 189 -10.47 30.17 -22.49
N SER A 190 -9.16 30.41 -22.44
CA SER A 190 -8.23 29.72 -21.55
C SER A 190 -8.66 29.75 -20.08
N GLY A 191 -9.21 30.88 -19.60
CA GLY A 191 -9.73 31.03 -18.24
C GLY A 191 -10.90 30.09 -17.90
N GLU A 192 -11.85 29.90 -18.82
CA GLU A 192 -13.01 29.00 -18.62
C GLU A 192 -12.57 27.53 -18.58
N PHE A 193 -11.69 27.13 -19.49
CA PHE A 193 -11.17 25.77 -19.56
C PHE A 193 -10.28 25.43 -18.35
N PHE A 194 -9.41 26.35 -17.90
CA PHE A 194 -8.64 26.14 -16.67
C PHE A 194 -9.52 26.17 -15.41
N GLY A 195 -10.58 26.97 -15.39
CA GLY A 195 -11.60 26.95 -14.35
C GLY A 195 -12.28 25.59 -14.24
N PHE A 196 -12.70 25.03 -15.39
CA PHE A 196 -13.30 23.69 -15.46
C PHE A 196 -12.29 22.59 -15.06
N PHE A 197 -11.05 22.65 -15.56
CA PHE A 197 -9.98 21.71 -15.18
C PHE A 197 -9.75 21.71 -13.66
N GLY A 198 -9.71 22.90 -13.05
CA GLY A 198 -9.60 23.05 -11.60
C GLY A 198 -10.80 22.51 -10.83
N PHE A 199 -12.02 22.73 -11.32
CA PHE A 199 -13.24 22.19 -10.73
C PHE A 199 -13.24 20.66 -10.76
N VAL A 200 -13.01 20.05 -11.93
CA VAL A 200 -12.94 18.58 -12.09
C VAL A 200 -11.85 17.97 -11.19
N GLY A 201 -10.69 18.62 -11.08
CA GLY A 201 -9.62 18.19 -10.19
C GLY A 201 -10.05 18.15 -8.72
N ARG A 202 -10.74 19.20 -8.23
CA ARG A 202 -11.26 19.24 -6.85
C ARG A 202 -12.35 18.20 -6.61
N THR A 203 -13.27 18.04 -7.56
CA THR A 203 -14.32 17.02 -7.48
C THR A 203 -13.73 15.62 -7.43
N SER A 204 -12.70 15.34 -8.23
CA SER A 204 -11.98 14.06 -8.23
C SER A 204 -11.27 13.78 -6.91
N ALA A 205 -10.70 14.83 -6.28
CA ALA A 205 -10.05 14.72 -4.96
C ALA A 205 -11.04 14.36 -3.83
N PHE A 206 -12.34 14.62 -4.00
CA PHE A 206 -13.39 14.18 -3.09
C PHE A 206 -13.92 12.78 -3.43
N ILE A 207 -14.20 12.53 -4.72
CA ILE A 207 -14.77 11.24 -5.17
C ILE A 207 -13.80 10.07 -4.96
N GLY A 208 -12.49 10.29 -5.19
CA GLY A 208 -11.49 9.23 -5.07
C GLY A 208 -11.45 8.58 -3.67
N PRO A 209 -11.22 9.37 -2.60
CA PRO A 209 -11.27 8.87 -1.22
C PRO A 209 -12.61 8.26 -0.84
N LEU A 210 -13.73 8.82 -1.32
CA LEU A 210 -15.06 8.28 -1.05
C LEU A 210 -15.23 6.86 -1.63
N ILE A 211 -14.85 6.66 -2.90
CA ILE A 211 -14.89 5.34 -3.54
C ILE A 211 -13.95 4.38 -2.81
N TYR A 212 -12.74 4.83 -2.46
CA TYR A 212 -11.80 4.01 -1.71
C TYR A 212 -12.39 3.56 -0.37
N ALA A 213 -12.95 4.48 0.42
CA ALA A 213 -13.53 4.16 1.72
C ALA A 213 -14.73 3.20 1.60
N LEU A 214 -15.59 3.39 0.61
CA LEU A 214 -16.72 2.49 0.35
C LEU A 214 -16.26 1.07 0.00
N ILE A 215 -15.30 0.94 -0.93
CA ILE A 215 -14.81 -0.39 -1.33
C ILE A 215 -14.00 -1.04 -0.20
N ALA A 216 -13.18 -0.27 0.51
CA ALA A 216 -12.40 -0.78 1.64
C ALA A 216 -13.30 -1.24 2.81
N GLY A 217 -14.42 -0.53 3.05
CA GLY A 217 -15.38 -0.90 4.09
C GLY A 217 -16.28 -2.09 3.74
N MET A 218 -16.59 -2.29 2.46
CA MET A 218 -17.42 -3.41 2.00
C MET A 218 -16.63 -4.69 1.69
N PHE A 219 -15.38 -4.53 1.24
CA PHE A 219 -14.50 -5.62 0.83
C PHE A 219 -13.23 -5.63 1.69
N ASP A 220 -12.11 -5.21 1.11
CA ASP A 220 -10.79 -5.19 1.73
C ASP A 220 -10.00 -4.01 1.14
N THR A 221 -9.01 -3.51 1.89
CA THR A 221 -8.15 -2.41 1.45
C THR A 221 -7.42 -2.73 0.15
N ARG A 222 -7.01 -3.98 -0.07
CA ARG A 222 -6.38 -4.43 -1.31
C ARG A 222 -7.33 -4.29 -2.50
N MET A 223 -8.60 -4.67 -2.33
CA MET A 223 -9.64 -4.52 -3.36
C MET A 223 -9.90 -3.05 -3.68
N ALA A 224 -9.85 -2.17 -2.66
CA ALA A 224 -9.98 -0.73 -2.86
C ALA A 224 -8.82 -0.16 -3.69
N ILE A 225 -7.57 -0.60 -3.44
CA ILE A 225 -6.41 -0.19 -4.25
C ILE A 225 -6.55 -0.72 -5.70
N PHE A 226 -7.09 -1.93 -5.88
CA PHE A 226 -7.34 -2.49 -7.22
C PHE A 226 -8.39 -1.69 -8.00
N ILE A 227 -9.42 -1.15 -7.35
CA ILE A 227 -10.39 -0.29 -8.06
C ILE A 227 -9.73 0.99 -8.57
N ILE A 228 -8.80 1.57 -7.79
CA ILE A 228 -8.03 2.74 -8.21
C ILE A 228 -7.19 2.40 -9.44
N LEU A 229 -6.56 1.21 -9.45
CA LEU A 229 -5.84 0.71 -10.63
C LEU A 229 -6.75 0.67 -11.86
N MET A 230 -7.98 0.16 -11.73
CA MET A 230 -8.95 0.10 -12.82
C MET A 230 -9.32 1.49 -13.35
N PHE A 231 -9.48 2.50 -12.47
CA PHE A 231 -9.69 3.88 -12.90
C PHE A 231 -8.50 4.45 -13.67
N ILE A 232 -7.27 4.18 -13.22
CA ILE A 232 -6.05 4.62 -13.91
C ILE A 232 -5.97 3.95 -15.29
N VAL A 233 -6.22 2.65 -15.38
CA VAL A 233 -6.23 1.92 -16.66
C VAL A 233 -7.29 2.49 -17.60
N ALA A 234 -8.52 2.70 -17.11
CA ALA A 234 -9.60 3.28 -17.90
C ALA A 234 -9.25 4.68 -18.41
N GLY A 235 -8.71 5.55 -17.55
CA GLY A 235 -8.23 6.88 -17.93
C GLY A 235 -7.09 6.83 -18.95
N THR A 236 -6.17 5.88 -18.80
CA THR A 236 -5.07 5.66 -19.75
C THR A 236 -5.60 5.27 -21.13
N VAL A 237 -6.52 4.30 -21.19
CA VAL A 237 -7.16 3.87 -22.43
C VAL A 237 -7.94 5.03 -23.07
N MET A 238 -8.67 5.82 -22.27
CA MET A 238 -9.39 6.98 -22.76
C MET A 238 -8.46 8.02 -23.37
N LEU A 239 -7.31 8.29 -22.74
CA LEU A 239 -6.30 9.21 -23.28
C LEU A 239 -5.74 8.74 -24.63
N THR A 240 -5.60 7.42 -24.86
CA THR A 240 -5.13 6.92 -26.16
C THR A 240 -6.07 7.26 -27.31
N LYS A 241 -7.37 7.46 -27.04
CA LYS A 241 -8.38 7.87 -28.04
C LYS A 241 -8.36 9.36 -28.36
N VAL A 242 -7.69 10.19 -27.56
CA VAL A 242 -7.65 11.65 -27.76
C VAL A 242 -6.68 12.03 -28.87
N ASP A 243 -7.16 12.71 -29.92
CA ASP A 243 -6.32 13.27 -30.97
C ASP A 243 -5.89 14.71 -30.59
N VAL A 244 -4.59 14.88 -30.37
CA VAL A 244 -4.00 16.13 -29.90
C VAL A 244 -3.86 17.14 -31.03
N ASP A 245 -3.61 16.67 -32.26
CA ASP A 245 -3.41 17.54 -33.41
C ASP A 245 -4.75 18.14 -33.85
N LEU A 246 -5.82 17.33 -33.88
CA LEU A 246 -7.19 17.82 -34.09
C LEU A 246 -7.63 18.79 -32.98
N GLY A 247 -7.31 18.48 -31.72
CA GLY A 247 -7.61 19.36 -30.60
C GLY A 247 -6.97 20.75 -30.75
N ARG A 248 -5.70 20.79 -31.17
CA ARG A 248 -4.99 22.05 -31.42
C ARG A 248 -5.57 22.82 -32.61
N GLN A 249 -5.92 22.14 -33.70
CA GLN A 249 -6.54 22.79 -34.85
C GLN A 249 -7.87 23.45 -34.48
N ASN A 250 -8.73 22.73 -33.74
CA ASN A 250 -10.00 23.26 -33.27
C ASN A 250 -9.82 24.48 -32.34
N ALA A 251 -8.77 24.50 -31.51
CA ALA A 251 -8.44 25.65 -30.68
C ALA A 251 -8.09 26.88 -31.52
N ILE A 252 -7.21 26.72 -32.52
CA ILE A 252 -6.80 27.79 -33.42
C ILE A 252 -7.99 28.31 -34.25
N ASP A 253 -8.86 27.43 -34.73
CA ASP A 253 -10.05 27.82 -35.50
C ASP A 253 -11.09 28.53 -34.63
N SER A 254 -11.17 28.17 -33.34
CA SER A 254 -12.03 28.87 -32.38
C SER A 254 -11.51 30.26 -32.02
N ASP A 255 -10.19 30.48 -32.07
CA ASP A 255 -9.57 31.79 -31.83
C ASP A 255 -9.64 32.72 -33.06
N ARG A 256 -9.90 32.18 -34.25
CA ARG A 256 -10.04 32.94 -35.51
C ARG A 256 -11.45 33.47 -35.77
N ASN A 257 -12.47 32.87 -35.17
CA ASN A 257 -13.88 33.21 -35.34
C ASN A 257 -14.38 34.07 -34.17
#